data_AF-A0A7K4CV83-F1
#
_entry.id   AF-A0A7K4CV83-F1
#
_cell.length_a   1.000
_cell.length_b   1.000
_cell.length_c   1.000
_cell.angle_alpha   90.00
_cell.angle_beta   90.00
_cell.angle_gamma   90.00
#
_symmetry.space_group_name_H-M   'P 1'
#
loop_
_entity.id
_entity.type
_entity.pdbx_description
1 polymer ?
#
loop_
_entity_poly.entity_id
_entity_poly.type
_entity_poly.pdbx_seq_one_letter_code
_entity_poly.pdbx_strand_id
1 'polypeptide(L)'
;MIYADTDFFLALLKSSDWLKNNAERIKMEHEGDIVTSEPTFIELMLICKRFNLDPIKLSGAVMAICNIDDDVYLKAARNVLKGGNVFDSFHAAHCNGTIISSDDVFEKLFSLKRIPLESNPNP
;
A
#
# COMPACT_ATOMS: atom_id res chain seq x y z
N MET A 1 -10.12 12.15 -15.75
CA MET A 1 -9.13 11.16 -15.27
C MET A 1 -7.71 11.60 -15.59
N ILE A 2 -6.95 11.94 -14.55
CA ILE A 2 -5.54 12.33 -14.58
C ILE A 2 -4.77 11.37 -13.68
N TYR A 3 -3.79 10.68 -14.24
CA TYR A 3 -2.99 9.72 -13.48
C TYR A 3 -1.89 10.44 -12.69
N ALA A 4 -1.91 10.29 -11.37
CA ALA A 4 -0.87 10.80 -10.47
C ALA A 4 0.04 9.66 -10.00
N ASP A 5 1.34 9.92 -10.03
CA ASP A 5 2.37 9.03 -9.49
C ASP A 5 2.69 9.37 -8.03
N THR A 6 3.66 8.64 -7.47
CA THR A 6 4.06 8.74 -6.05
C THR A 6 4.52 10.15 -5.65
N ASP A 7 5.24 10.86 -6.52
CA ASP A 7 5.81 12.18 -6.22
C ASP A 7 4.73 13.22 -5.94
N PHE A 8 3.62 13.18 -6.69
CA PHE A 8 2.47 14.05 -6.42
C PHE A 8 1.93 13.88 -5.00
N PHE A 9 1.74 12.63 -4.55
CA PHE A 9 1.24 12.35 -3.21
C PHE A 9 2.26 12.69 -2.12
N LEU A 10 3.55 12.44 -2.36
CA LEU A 10 4.61 12.83 -1.42
C LEU A 10 4.67 14.35 -1.23
N ALA A 11 4.54 15.12 -2.32
CA ALA A 11 4.54 16.58 -2.27
C ALA A 11 3.39 17.12 -1.41
N LEU A 12 2.20 16.50 -1.49
CA LEU A 12 1.04 16.87 -0.67
C LEU A 12 1.22 16.49 0.81
N LEU A 13 1.81 15.33 1.09
CA LEU A 13 1.78 14.72 2.43
C LEU A 13 3.00 15.06 3.29
N LYS A 14 4.12 15.46 2.70
CA LYS A 14 5.27 15.98 3.44
C LYS A 14 4.95 17.35 4.04
N SER A 15 5.52 17.63 5.23
CA SER A 15 5.36 18.92 5.90
C SER A 15 6.03 20.06 5.12
N SER A 16 7.22 19.80 4.56
CA SER A 16 7.99 20.73 3.73
C SER A 16 8.45 20.03 2.45
N ASP A 17 7.88 20.42 1.32
CA ASP A 17 8.29 19.94 0.00
C ASP A 17 8.24 21.12 -0.98
N TRP A 18 9.28 21.30 -1.80
CA TRP A 18 9.36 22.38 -2.78
C TRP A 18 8.24 22.33 -3.84
N LEU A 19 7.60 21.17 -4.04
CA LEU A 19 6.47 20.99 -4.95
C LEU A 19 5.11 21.20 -4.28
N LYS A 20 5.06 21.34 -2.95
CA LYS A 20 3.81 21.30 -2.16
C LYS A 20 2.76 22.28 -2.66
N ASN A 21 3.10 23.56 -2.77
CA ASN A 21 2.16 24.59 -3.22
C ASN A 21 1.62 24.29 -4.63
N ASN A 22 2.46 23.73 -5.52
CA ASN A 22 2.04 23.37 -6.86
C ASN A 22 1.13 22.13 -6.84
N ALA A 23 1.47 21.13 -6.02
CA ALA A 23 0.66 19.93 -5.86
C ALA A 23 -0.72 20.25 -5.24
N GLU A 24 -0.79 21.14 -4.25
CA GLU A 24 -2.05 21.62 -3.66
C GLU A 24 -2.92 22.34 -4.69
N ARG A 25 -2.32 23.22 -5.51
CA ARG A 25 -3.01 23.88 -6.63
C ARG A 25 -3.56 22.87 -7.64
N ILE A 26 -2.73 21.93 -8.10
CA ILE A 26 -3.12 20.87 -9.05
C ILE A 26 -4.23 19.99 -8.46
N LYS A 27 -4.15 19.64 -7.17
CA LYS A 27 -5.18 18.89 -6.46
C LYS A 27 -6.53 19.61 -6.50
N MET A 28 -6.56 20.92 -6.26
CA MET A 28 -7.79 21.72 -6.31
C MET A 28 -8.33 21.87 -7.74
N GLU A 29 -7.45 22.08 -8.72
CA GLU A 29 -7.83 22.25 -10.14
C GLU A 29 -8.41 20.96 -10.76
N HIS A 30 -8.02 19.81 -10.24
CA HIS A 30 -8.39 18.49 -10.77
C HIS A 30 -9.07 17.59 -9.73
N GLU A 31 -9.72 18.19 -8.73
CA GLU A 31 -10.43 17.46 -7.69
C GLU A 31 -11.51 16.55 -8.30
N GLY A 32 -11.56 15.29 -7.87
CA GLY A 32 -12.48 14.29 -8.40
C GLY A 32 -12.03 13.62 -9.71
N ASP A 33 -11.01 14.17 -10.38
CA ASP A 33 -10.48 13.64 -11.64
C ASP A 33 -9.16 12.87 -11.49
N ILE A 34 -8.49 12.99 -10.33
CA ILE A 34 -7.20 12.35 -10.06
C ILE A 34 -7.39 10.87 -9.76
N VAL A 35 -6.56 10.03 -10.38
CA VAL A 35 -6.52 8.59 -10.16
C VAL A 35 -5.07 8.11 -10.00
N THR A 36 -4.90 6.92 -9.46
CA THR A 36 -3.59 6.26 -9.36
C THR A 36 -3.76 4.74 -9.43
N SER A 37 -2.69 3.98 -9.20
CA SER A 37 -2.73 2.51 -9.21
C SER A 37 -1.93 1.89 -8.07
N GLU A 38 -2.03 0.57 -7.93
CA GLU A 38 -1.34 -0.21 -6.92
C GLU A 38 0.18 0.04 -6.82
N PRO A 39 0.96 0.14 -7.92
CA PRO A 39 2.36 0.55 -7.88
C PRO A 39 2.65 1.77 -7.00
N THR A 40 1.79 2.80 -7.05
CA THR A 40 1.94 3.99 -6.20
C THR A 40 1.77 3.65 -4.72
N PHE A 41 0.82 2.80 -4.37
CA PHE A 41 0.68 2.34 -2.98
C PHE A 41 1.89 1.50 -2.54
N ILE A 42 2.42 0.62 -3.40
CA ILE A 42 3.63 -0.17 -3.11
C ILE A 42 4.82 0.75 -2.84
N GLU A 43 5.06 1.75 -3.69
CA GLU A 43 6.14 2.73 -3.51
C GLU A 43 5.98 3.52 -2.22
N LEU A 44 4.77 4.00 -1.93
CA LEU A 44 4.48 4.69 -0.68
C LEU A 44 4.74 3.80 0.54
N MET A 45 4.41 2.50 0.48
CA MET A 45 4.69 1.57 1.59
C MET A 45 6.20 1.35 1.78
N LEU A 46 6.98 1.27 0.71
CA LEU A 46 8.44 1.20 0.78
C LEU A 46 9.02 2.45 1.45
N ILE A 47 8.49 3.63 1.09
CA ILE A 47 8.88 4.91 1.70
C ILE A 47 8.48 4.94 3.18
N CYS A 48 7.26 4.51 3.52
CA CYS A 48 6.81 4.43 4.92
C CYS A 48 7.77 3.59 5.76
N LYS A 49 8.15 2.41 5.25
CA LYS A 49 9.08 1.52 5.94
C LYS A 49 10.48 2.12 6.07
N ARG A 50 10.96 2.83 5.04
CA ARG A 50 12.28 3.47 5.04
C ARG A 50 12.37 4.67 6.00
N PHE A 51 11.31 5.45 6.11
CA PHE A 51 11.30 6.71 6.87
C PHE A 51 10.45 6.65 8.14
N ASN A 52 9.97 5.46 8.53
CA ASN A 52 9.12 5.23 9.70
C ASN A 52 7.87 6.13 9.72
N LEU A 53 7.21 6.26 8.56
CA LEU A 53 5.96 7.00 8.41
C LEU A 53 4.76 6.06 8.64
N ASP A 54 3.60 6.63 8.98
CA ASP A 54 2.36 5.88 9.17
C ASP A 54 1.76 5.44 7.81
N PRO A 55 1.80 4.14 7.46
CA PRO A 55 1.31 3.65 6.18
C PRO A 55 -0.21 3.73 6.05
N ILE A 56 -0.96 3.66 7.16
CA ILE A 56 -2.43 3.72 7.15
C ILE A 56 -2.86 5.15 6.83
N LYS A 57 -2.25 6.13 7.49
CA LYS A 57 -2.54 7.55 7.26
C LYS A 57 -2.22 7.97 5.82
N LEU A 58 -1.07 7.52 5.29
CA LEU A 58 -0.66 7.79 3.91
C LEU A 58 -1.62 7.17 2.90
N SER A 59 -1.94 5.87 3.06
CA SER A 59 -2.85 5.18 2.14
C SER A 59 -4.25 5.79 2.15
N GLY A 60 -4.80 6.08 3.33
CA GLY A 60 -6.12 6.69 3.45
C GLY A 60 -6.21 8.07 2.79
N ALA A 61 -5.14 8.88 2.87
CA ALA A 61 -5.10 10.17 2.21
C ALA A 61 -5.08 10.03 0.68
N VAL A 62 -4.30 9.10 0.13
CA VAL A 62 -4.27 8.82 -1.31
C VAL A 62 -5.61 8.28 -1.80
N MET A 63 -6.21 7.34 -1.06
CA MET A 63 -7.53 6.81 -1.39
C MET A 63 -8.60 7.91 -1.42
N ALA A 64 -8.57 8.84 -0.47
CA ALA A 64 -9.49 9.98 -0.44
C ALA A 64 -9.29 10.93 -1.63
N ILE A 65 -8.03 11.21 -2.03
CA ILE A 65 -7.73 12.05 -3.20
C ILE A 65 -8.23 11.39 -4.49
N CYS A 66 -8.09 10.06 -4.60
CA CYS A 66 -8.38 9.30 -5.80
C CYS A 66 -9.78 8.68 -5.84
N ASN A 67 -10.64 8.97 -4.85
CA ASN A 67 -11.97 8.35 -4.68
C ASN A 67 -11.93 6.80 -4.75
N ILE A 68 -10.94 6.18 -4.11
CA ILE A 68 -10.77 4.73 -4.08
C ILE A 68 -11.55 4.16 -2.90
N ASP A 69 -12.57 3.35 -3.19
CA ASP A 69 -13.35 2.57 -2.23
C ASP A 69 -12.96 1.08 -2.30
N ASP A 70 -11.68 0.80 -2.07
CA ASP A 70 -11.12 -0.55 -2.03
C ASP A 70 -10.31 -0.71 -0.74
N ASP A 71 -10.67 -1.69 0.08
CA ASP A 71 -10.04 -1.92 1.37
C ASP A 71 -8.68 -2.62 1.28
N VAL A 72 -8.28 -3.10 0.10
CA VAL A 72 -7.02 -3.83 -0.12
C VAL A 72 -5.81 -3.01 0.29
N TYR A 73 -5.79 -1.71 -0.04
CA TYR A 73 -4.67 -0.82 0.28
C TYR A 73 -4.56 -0.55 1.77
N LEU A 74 -5.68 -0.42 2.48
CA LEU A 74 -5.68 -0.29 3.93
C LEU A 74 -5.31 -1.60 4.63
N LYS A 75 -5.73 -2.75 4.10
CA LYS A 75 -5.29 -4.08 4.56
C LYS A 75 -3.77 -4.23 4.43
N ALA A 76 -3.22 -3.90 3.26
CA ALA A 76 -1.78 -3.94 3.02
C ALA A 76 -1.03 -2.98 3.95
N ALA A 77 -1.50 -1.74 4.12
CA ALA A 77 -0.92 -0.77 5.04
C ALA A 77 -0.91 -1.25 6.50
N ARG A 78 -1.98 -1.90 6.97
CA ARG A 78 -2.03 -2.51 8.31
C ARG A 78 -1.02 -3.64 8.45
N ASN A 79 -0.85 -4.47 7.42
CA ASN A 79 0.11 -5.56 7.40
C ASN A 79 1.56 -5.02 7.46
N VAL A 80 1.85 -3.94 6.73
CA VAL A 80 3.15 -3.23 6.82
C VAL A 80 3.38 -2.66 8.22
N LEU A 81 2.36 -2.02 8.82
CA LEU A 81 2.46 -1.47 10.18
C LEU A 81 2.75 -2.55 11.24
N LYS A 82 2.25 -3.78 11.03
CA LYS A 82 2.54 -4.95 11.89
C LYS A 82 3.95 -5.53 11.68
N GLY A 83 4.75 -4.97 10.77
CA GLY A 83 6.11 -5.41 10.48
C GLY A 83 6.27 -6.26 9.22
N GLY A 84 5.19 -6.48 8.45
CA GLY A 84 5.23 -7.24 7.20
C GLY A 84 6.20 -6.66 6.17
N ASN A 85 6.74 -7.53 5.31
CA ASN A 85 7.34 -7.05 4.06
C ASN A 85 6.26 -6.35 3.22
N VAL A 86 6.65 -5.32 2.46
CA VAL A 86 5.70 -4.57 1.62
C VAL A 86 5.01 -5.51 0.63
N PHE A 87 5.76 -6.29 -0.15
CA PHE A 87 5.17 -7.16 -1.18
C PHE A 87 4.30 -8.26 -0.56
N ASP A 88 4.77 -8.91 0.51
CA ASP A 88 3.97 -9.94 1.20
C ASP A 88 2.69 -9.33 1.80
N SER A 89 2.74 -8.08 2.26
CA SER A 89 1.57 -7.38 2.78
C SER A 89 0.50 -7.16 1.72
N PHE A 90 0.90 -6.87 0.47
CA PHE A 90 -0.02 -6.76 -0.67
C PHE A 90 -0.56 -8.12 -1.10
N HIS A 91 0.31 -9.14 -1.21
CA HIS A 91 -0.14 -10.51 -1.49
C HIS A 91 -1.14 -10.99 -0.43
N ALA A 92 -0.89 -10.72 0.84
CA ALA A 92 -1.78 -11.07 1.93
C ALA A 92 -3.10 -10.27 1.90
N ALA A 93 -3.07 -9.00 1.48
CA ALA A 93 -4.26 -8.18 1.36
C ALA A 93 -5.18 -8.62 0.22
N HIS A 94 -4.62 -9.03 -0.92
CA HIS A 94 -5.35 -9.62 -2.04
C HIS A 94 -5.83 -11.05 -1.77
N CYS A 95 -5.16 -11.75 -0.84
CA CYS A 95 -5.52 -13.10 -0.49
C CYS A 95 -6.80 -13.13 0.35
N ASN A 96 -7.89 -13.65 -0.24
CA ASN A 96 -9.15 -13.92 0.47
C ASN A 96 -9.11 -15.27 1.23
N GLY A 97 -8.06 -15.51 2.01
CA GLY A 97 -8.00 -16.53 3.05
C GLY A 97 -7.01 -17.69 2.82
N THR A 98 -6.82 -18.18 1.60
CA THR A 98 -5.87 -19.29 1.31
C THR A 98 -4.82 -18.87 0.30
N ILE A 99 -3.54 -19.08 0.63
CA ILE A 99 -2.39 -18.74 -0.22
C ILE A 99 -1.51 -19.95 -0.49
N ILE A 100 -0.99 -20.06 -1.71
CA ILE A 100 0.07 -21.01 -2.06
C ILE A 100 1.40 -20.27 -1.94
N SER A 101 2.27 -20.67 -1.02
CA SER A 101 3.55 -20.00 -0.77
C SER A 101 4.53 -20.91 -0.05
N SER A 102 5.83 -20.72 -0.31
CA SER A 102 6.92 -21.33 0.46
C SER A 102 7.20 -20.58 1.78
N ASP A 103 6.68 -19.37 1.96
CA ASP A 103 6.96 -18.54 3.13
C ASP A 103 5.89 -18.73 4.21
N ASP A 104 6.32 -19.10 5.42
CA ASP A 104 5.44 -19.31 6.57
C ASP A 104 4.96 -18.00 7.22
N VAL A 105 5.51 -16.84 6.81
CA VAL A 105 5.05 -15.51 7.26
C VAL A 105 3.56 -15.31 7.00
N PHE A 106 3.02 -15.92 5.92
CA PHE A 106 1.61 -15.80 5.60
C PHE A 106 0.69 -16.48 6.62
N GLU A 107 1.14 -17.57 7.22
CA GLU A 107 0.42 -18.22 8.31
C GLU A 107 0.65 -17.46 9.63
N LYS A 108 1.90 -17.16 9.94
CA LYS A 108 2.31 -16.62 11.25
C LYS A 108 1.93 -15.16 11.48
N LEU A 109 2.12 -14.31 10.48
CA LEU A 109 1.92 -12.86 10.60
C LEU A 109 0.57 -12.42 10.06
N PHE A 110 0.13 -12.99 8.93
CA PHE A 110 -1.10 -12.59 8.26
C PHE A 110 -2.31 -13.49 8.58
N SER A 111 -2.10 -14.57 9.34
CA SER A 111 -3.16 -15.52 9.75
C SER A 111 -3.93 -16.12 8.56
N LEU A 112 -3.25 -16.33 7.44
CA LEU A 112 -3.80 -16.97 6.24
C LEU A 112 -3.62 -18.48 6.31
N LYS A 113 -4.52 -19.22 5.67
CA LYS A 113 -4.34 -20.65 5.44
C LYS A 113 -3.28 -20.83 4.34
N ARG A 114 -2.10 -21.33 4.68
CA ARG A 114 -1.03 -21.59 3.71
C ARG A 114 -1.14 -23.01 3.15
N ILE A 115 -1.10 -23.14 1.83
CA ILE A 115 -0.76 -24.38 1.14
C ILE A 115 0.76 -24.32 0.91
N PRO A 116 1.56 -25.16 1.60
CA PRO A 116 3.01 -25.13 1.46
C PRO A 116 3.46 -25.58 0.07
N LEU A 117 4.49 -24.93 -0.47
CA LEU A 117 5.17 -25.35 -1.71
C LEU A 117 6.22 -26.42 -1.44
N GLU A 118 6.78 -26.44 -0.24
CA GLU A 118 7.69 -27.48 0.18
C GLU A 118 6.96 -28.83 0.18
N SER A 119 7.57 -29.82 -0.47
CA SER A 119 7.12 -31.21 -0.35
C SER A 119 7.15 -31.60 1.12
N ASN A 120 6.12 -32.31 1.61
CA ASN A 120 6.23 -32.99 2.90
C ASN A 120 7.57 -33.73 2.93
N PRO A 121 8.44 -33.49 3.91
CA PRO A 121 9.64 -34.29 4.07
C PRO A 121 9.19 -35.71 4.47
N ASN A 122 8.98 -36.53 3.45
CA ASN A 122 8.57 -37.93 3.40
C ASN A 122 7.05 -38.23 3.40
N PRO A 123 6.55 -39.04 2.43
CA PRO A 123 5.31 -39.81 2.57
C PRO A 123 5.45 -40.98 3.55
#